data_AF-X1ARJ7-F1
#
_entry.id   AF-X1ARJ7-F1
#
_cell.length_a   1.000
_cell.length_b   1.000
_cell.length_c   1.000
_cell.angle_alpha   90.00
_cell.angle_beta   90.00
_cell.angle_gamma   90.00
#
_symmetry.space_group_name_H-M   'P 1'
#
loop_
_entity.id
_entity.type
_entity.pdbx_description
1 polymer ?
#
loop_
_entity_poly.entity_id
_entity_poly.type
_entity_poly.pdbx_seq_one_letter_code
_entity_poly.pdbx_strand_id
1 'polypeptide(L)'
;YIAGAAICISLGVSGVWSAYNSETAERRKELDDLEESTLHNLDETIISHAQKFAVKLLAAVNGLSPVVMAFIPLTPFLFGKYIPINICYYSGFALAFLILFGIGLFLGKISRSNLVVSGVKMLVAGGFCIVLSLLLKLIG
;
A
#
# COMPACT_ATOMS: atom_id res chain seq x y z
N TYR A 1 2.29 -13.67 -15.50
CA TYR A 1 2.27 -14.23 -14.13
C TYR A 1 3.57 -13.96 -13.38
N ILE A 2 4.73 -14.40 -13.88
CA ILE A 2 6.01 -14.26 -13.16
C ILE A 2 6.35 -12.81 -12.81
N ALA A 3 6.24 -11.88 -13.78
CA ALA A 3 6.49 -10.45 -13.52
C ALA A 3 5.52 -9.85 -12.49
N GLY A 4 4.22 -10.18 -12.57
CA GLY A 4 3.22 -9.70 -11.61
C GLY A 4 3.46 -10.22 -10.19
N ALA A 5 3.82 -11.50 -10.06
CA ALA A 5 4.19 -12.10 -8.77
C ALA A 5 5.47 -11.47 -8.20
N ALA A 6 6.48 -11.22 -9.03
CA ALA A 6 7.71 -10.54 -8.62
C ALA A 6 7.44 -9.11 -8.11
N ILE A 7 6.56 -8.35 -8.78
CA ILE A 7 6.14 -7.02 -8.33
C ILE A 7 5.42 -7.11 -6.98
N CYS A 8 4.52 -8.09 -6.78
CA CYS A 8 3.82 -8.28 -5.51
C CYS A 8 4.81 -8.62 -4.37
N ILE A 9 5.77 -9.51 -4.61
CA ILE A 9 6.80 -9.84 -3.61
C ILE A 9 7.64 -8.60 -3.29
N SER A 10 8.08 -7.86 -4.32
CA SER A 10 8.86 -6.64 -4.15
C SER A 10 8.09 -5.57 -3.36
N LEU A 11 6.81 -5.38 -3.65
CA LEU A 11 5.91 -4.49 -2.92
C LEU A 11 5.76 -4.90 -1.46
N GLY A 12 5.59 -6.20 -1.20
CA GLY A 12 5.48 -6.72 0.17
C GLY A 12 6.75 -6.47 0.98
N VAL A 13 7.91 -6.87 0.46
CA VAL A 13 9.19 -6.72 1.16
C VAL A 13 9.53 -5.25 1.39
N SER A 14 9.41 -4.42 0.34
CA SER A 14 9.67 -2.97 0.46
C SER A 14 8.68 -2.28 1.38
N GLY A 15 7.40 -2.67 1.37
CA GLY A 15 6.37 -2.15 2.26
C GLY A 15 6.64 -2.48 3.73
N VAL A 16 7.00 -3.73 4.06
CA VAL A 16 7.39 -4.10 5.43
C VAL A 16 8.63 -3.31 5.86
N TRP A 17 9.68 -3.31 5.04
CA TRP A 17 10.95 -2.69 5.41
C TRP A 17 10.83 -1.16 5.57
N SER A 18 10.14 -0.48 4.64
CA SER A 18 9.92 0.97 4.70
C SER A 18 9.11 1.36 5.93
N ALA A 19 8.02 0.65 6.22
CA ALA A 19 7.19 0.94 7.39
C ALA A 19 7.93 0.64 8.69
N TYR A 20 8.64 -0.50 8.77
CA TYR A 20 9.41 -0.84 9.98
C TYR A 20 10.40 0.25 10.35
N ASN A 21 11.20 0.73 9.39
CA ASN A 21 12.20 1.77 9.67
C ASN A 21 11.54 3.12 10.03
N SER A 22 10.50 3.52 9.29
CA SER A 22 9.79 4.79 9.57
C SER A 22 9.07 4.76 10.92
N GLU A 23 8.28 3.72 11.19
CA GLU A 23 7.54 3.55 12.44
C GLU A 23 8.49 3.39 13.63
N THR A 24 9.61 2.66 13.49
CA THR A 24 10.61 2.56 14.56
C THR A 24 11.18 3.93 14.92
N ALA A 25 11.51 4.75 13.92
CA ALA A 25 12.03 6.09 14.15
C ALA A 25 10.98 6.98 14.84
N GLU A 26 9.73 6.94 14.39
CA GLU A 26 8.63 7.70 14.98
C GLU A 26 8.34 7.26 16.42
N ARG A 27 8.24 5.95 16.68
CA ARG A 27 7.99 5.42 18.03
C ARG A 27 9.14 5.65 18.99
N ARG A 28 10.38 5.64 18.50
CA ARG A 28 11.54 5.99 19.33
C ARG A 28 11.50 7.46 19.73
N LYS A 29 11.22 8.34 18.77
CA LYS A 29 11.06 9.77 19.07
C LYS A 29 9.93 10.02 20.07
N GLU A 30 8.76 9.39 19.89
CA GLU A 30 7.65 9.50 20.84
C GLU A 30 8.02 9.03 22.26
N LEU A 31 8.85 7.99 22.37
CA LEU A 31 9.36 7.52 23.67
C LEU A 31 10.35 8.51 24.27
N ASP A 32 11.32 8.99 23.50
CA ASP A 32 12.33 9.94 23.96
C ASP A 32 11.68 11.27 24.45
N ASP A 33 10.68 11.78 23.70
CA ASP A 33 9.90 12.98 24.08
C ASP A 33 9.14 12.75 25.41
N LEU A 34 8.65 11.54 25.64
CA LEU A 34 7.93 11.17 26.88
C LEU A 34 8.89 11.04 28.06
N GLU A 35 10.08 10.47 27.87
CA GLU A 35 11.14 10.38 28.90
C GLU A 35 11.59 11.77 29.35
N GLU A 36 11.79 12.71 28.41
CA GLU A 36 12.17 14.09 28.71
C GLU A 36 11.09 14.80 29.56
N SER A 37 9.82 14.64 29.20
CA SER A 37 8.71 15.28 29.93
C SER A 37 8.46 14.70 31.32
N THR A 38 8.81 13.44 31.54
CA THR A 38 8.59 12.73 32.82
C THR A 38 9.85 12.65 33.68
N LEU A 39 11.02 13.03 33.13
CA LEU A 39 12.34 12.86 33.75
C LEU A 39 12.59 11.42 34.22
N HIS A 40 12.00 10.45 33.52
CA HIS A 40 12.07 9.03 33.84
C HIS A 40 12.42 8.24 32.58
N ASN A 41 13.39 7.32 32.70
CA ASN A 41 13.71 6.41 31.60
C ASN A 41 12.58 5.37 31.47
N LEU A 42 12.07 5.21 30.26
CA LEU A 42 10.95 4.34 29.90
C LEU A 42 11.44 3.10 29.13
N ASP A 43 12.75 2.92 28.96
CA ASP A 43 13.30 1.70 28.42
C ASP A 43 12.87 0.52 29.30
N GLU A 44 12.46 -0.58 28.64
CA GLU A 44 11.90 -1.78 29.27
C GLU A 44 10.56 -1.61 30.02
N THR A 45 9.92 -0.44 29.98
CA THR A 45 8.56 -0.29 30.49
C THR A 45 7.53 -0.96 29.58
N ILE A 46 6.31 -1.15 30.10
CA ILE A 46 5.16 -1.64 29.30
C ILE A 46 4.93 -0.75 28.07
N ILE A 47 5.20 0.56 28.18
CA ILE A 47 5.05 1.53 27.08
C ILE A 47 6.06 1.21 25.96
N SER A 48 7.34 1.03 26.29
CA SER A 48 8.38 0.66 25.31
C SER A 48 8.07 -0.67 24.62
N HIS A 49 7.58 -1.66 25.37
CA HIS A 49 7.17 -2.96 24.80
C HIS A 49 5.96 -2.83 23.87
N ALA A 50 4.95 -2.05 24.24
CA ALA A 50 3.78 -1.78 23.41
C ALA A 50 4.15 -1.10 22.10
N GLN A 51 5.05 -0.11 22.15
CA GLN A 51 5.55 0.60 20.97
C GLN A 51 6.30 -0.34 20.02
N LYS A 52 7.21 -1.17 20.54
CA LYS A 52 7.92 -2.20 19.74
C LYS A 52 6.96 -3.19 19.09
N PHE A 53 5.88 -3.56 19.78
CA PHE A 53 4.84 -4.42 19.22
C PHE A 53 4.04 -3.72 18.12
N ALA A 54 3.63 -2.46 18.35
CA ALA A 54 2.92 -1.65 17.38
C ALA A 54 3.70 -1.51 16.07
N VAL A 55 5.00 -1.20 16.14
CA VAL A 55 5.90 -1.13 14.97
C VAL A 55 5.87 -2.43 14.16
N LYS A 56 6.01 -3.59 14.81
CA LYS A 56 5.99 -4.89 14.11
C LYS A 56 4.66 -5.15 13.43
N LEU A 57 3.55 -4.83 14.10
CA LEU A 57 2.22 -5.01 13.57
C LEU A 57 1.95 -4.07 12.39
N LEU A 58 2.28 -2.79 12.52
CA LEU A 58 2.12 -1.77 11.48
C LEU A 58 2.97 -2.10 10.25
N ALA A 59 4.23 -2.53 10.44
CA ALA A 59 5.08 -2.96 9.35
C ALA A 59 4.52 -4.18 8.60
N ALA A 60 4.01 -5.18 9.33
CA ALA A 60 3.39 -6.35 8.73
C ALA A 60 2.13 -5.99 7.93
N VAL A 61 1.24 -5.17 8.51
CA VAL A 61 0.01 -4.72 7.84
C VAL A 61 0.33 -3.89 6.59
N ASN A 62 1.32 -3.00 6.67
CA ASN A 62 1.72 -2.16 5.54
C ASN A 62 2.31 -2.98 4.38
N GLY A 63 3.07 -4.03 4.66
CA GLY A 63 3.59 -4.91 3.62
C GLY A 63 2.54 -5.86 3.05
N LEU A 64 1.69 -6.46 3.89
CA LEU A 64 0.75 -7.49 3.45
C LEU A 64 -0.49 -6.92 2.75
N SER A 65 -1.02 -5.79 3.22
CA SER A 65 -2.29 -5.26 2.69
C SER A 65 -2.22 -4.94 1.19
N PRO A 66 -1.19 -4.21 0.68
CA PRO A 66 -1.08 -3.92 -0.74
C PRO A 66 -0.84 -5.17 -1.58
N VAL A 67 -0.15 -6.17 -1.06
CA VAL A 67 0.11 -7.44 -1.74
C VAL A 67 -1.21 -8.17 -2.01
N VAL A 68 -2.06 -8.32 -0.99
CA VAL A 68 -3.38 -8.94 -1.13
C VAL A 68 -4.23 -8.17 -2.14
N MET A 69 -4.21 -6.84 -2.08
CA MET A 69 -4.94 -5.99 -3.03
C MET A 69 -4.42 -6.13 -4.47
N ALA A 70 -3.11 -6.28 -4.66
CA ALA A 70 -2.49 -6.45 -5.98
C ALA A 70 -2.81 -7.80 -6.63
N PHE A 71 -3.18 -8.83 -5.86
CA PHE A 71 -3.65 -10.10 -6.42
C PHE A 71 -5.04 -10.01 -7.07
N ILE A 72 -5.90 -9.10 -6.63
CA ILE A 72 -7.29 -9.03 -7.12
C ILE A 72 -7.34 -8.72 -8.64
N PRO A 73 -6.63 -7.72 -9.17
CA PRO A 73 -6.57 -7.49 -10.62
C PRO A 73 -5.90 -8.60 -11.43
N LEU A 74 -5.11 -9.46 -10.78
CA LEU A 74 -4.46 -10.62 -11.42
C LEU A 74 -5.39 -11.83 -11.55
N THR A 75 -6.53 -11.83 -10.82
CA THR A 75 -7.48 -12.95 -10.84
C THR A 75 -8.00 -13.33 -12.23
N PRO A 76 -8.36 -12.41 -13.15
CA PRO A 76 -8.89 -12.79 -14.47
C PRO A 76 -7.84 -13.54 -15.29
N PHE A 77 -6.58 -13.18 -15.11
CA PHE A 77 -5.47 -13.84 -15.79
C PHE A 77 -5.33 -15.29 -15.33
N LEU A 78 -5.61 -15.65 -14.07
CA LEU A 78 -5.57 -17.06 -13.64
C LEU A 78 -6.49 -17.98 -14.48
N PHE A 79 -7.53 -17.41 -15.10
CA PHE A 79 -8.46 -18.11 -16.00
C PHE A 79 -8.16 -17.89 -17.49
N GLY A 80 -7.00 -17.31 -17.85
CA GLY A 80 -6.64 -17.00 -19.23
C GLY A 80 -6.49 -18.20 -20.17
N LYS A 81 -6.50 -19.43 -19.64
CA LYS A 81 -6.63 -20.66 -20.43
C LYS A 81 -8.06 -20.87 -20.95
N TYR A 82 -9.06 -20.36 -20.24
CA TYR A 82 -10.49 -20.54 -20.52
C TYR A 82 -11.14 -19.30 -21.14
N ILE A 83 -10.52 -18.13 -20.96
CA ILE A 83 -11.06 -16.84 -21.37
C ILE A 83 -10.06 -16.16 -22.33
N PRO A 84 -10.53 -15.50 -23.41
CA PRO A 84 -9.70 -14.70 -24.29
C PRO A 84 -8.82 -13.70 -23.51
N ILE A 85 -7.57 -13.57 -23.92
CA ILE A 85 -6.60 -12.70 -23.26
C ILE A 85 -7.06 -11.23 -23.20
N ASN A 86 -7.78 -10.75 -24.22
CA ASN A 86 -8.33 -9.39 -24.25
C ASN A 86 -9.32 -9.16 -23.10
N ILE A 87 -10.18 -10.13 -22.81
CA ILE A 87 -11.14 -10.04 -21.70
C ILE A 87 -10.38 -10.03 -20.37
N CYS A 88 -9.31 -10.83 -20.24
CA CYS A 88 -8.47 -10.80 -19.05
C CYS A 88 -7.87 -9.40 -18.80
N TYR A 89 -7.37 -8.75 -19.86
CA TYR A 89 -6.88 -7.37 -19.78
C TYR A 89 -7.97 -6.38 -19.37
N TYR A 90 -9.12 -6.35 -20.06
CA TYR A 90 -10.19 -5.41 -19.73
C TYR A 90 -10.73 -5.62 -18.32
N SER A 91 -10.96 -6.87 -17.90
CA SER A 91 -11.43 -7.19 -16.55
C SER A 91 -10.38 -6.84 -15.48
N GLY A 92 -9.10 -7.14 -15.72
CA GLY A 92 -8.01 -6.79 -14.80
C GLY A 92 -7.86 -5.28 -14.62
N PHE A 93 -7.90 -4.54 -15.73
CA PHE A 93 -7.90 -3.07 -15.70
C PHE A 93 -9.13 -2.52 -14.96
N ALA A 94 -10.33 -3.03 -15.25
CA ALA A 94 -11.54 -2.60 -14.57
C ALA A 94 -11.45 -2.84 -13.05
N LEU A 95 -10.98 -4.02 -12.62
CA LEU A 95 -10.78 -4.33 -11.20
C LEU A 95 -9.74 -3.42 -10.55
N ALA A 96 -8.60 -3.16 -11.20
CA ALA A 96 -7.58 -2.26 -10.69
C ALA A 96 -8.12 -0.84 -10.48
N PHE A 97 -8.83 -0.30 -11.48
CA PHE A 97 -9.44 1.03 -11.38
C PHE A 97 -10.56 1.10 -10.34
N LEU A 98 -11.37 0.04 -10.20
CA LEU A 98 -12.41 -0.02 -9.16
C LEU A 98 -11.81 -0.05 -7.76
N ILE A 99 -10.75 -0.84 -7.53
CA ILE A 99 -10.03 -0.87 -6.25
C ILE A 99 -9.45 0.51 -5.95
N LEU A 100 -8.79 1.11 -6.93
CA LEU A 100 -8.12 2.39 -6.79
C LEU A 100 -9.11 3.54 -6.53
N PHE A 101 -10.26 3.53 -7.21
CA PHE A 101 -11.37 4.43 -6.92
C PHE A 101 -11.95 4.18 -5.52
N GLY A 102 -12.14 2.92 -5.13
CA GLY A 102 -12.64 2.52 -3.82
C GLY A 102 -11.74 2.99 -2.68
N ILE A 103 -10.42 2.85 -2.82
CA ILE A 103 -9.45 3.40 -1.85
C ILE A 103 -9.56 4.93 -1.80
N GLY A 104 -9.77 5.59 -2.94
CA GLY A 104 -9.94 7.05 -2.98
C GLY A 104 -11.22 7.50 -2.29
N LEU A 105 -12.33 6.79 -2.48
CA LEU A 105 -13.57 7.03 -1.72
C LEU A 105 -13.34 6.85 -0.22
N PHE A 106 -12.65 5.79 0.18
CA PHE A 106 -12.34 5.51 1.59
C PHE A 106 -11.49 6.62 2.21
N LEU A 107 -10.43 7.05 1.52
CA LEU A 107 -9.58 8.15 1.97
C LEU A 107 -10.34 9.48 2.03
N GLY A 108 -11.26 9.70 1.08
CA GLY A 108 -12.15 10.86 1.06
C GLY A 108 -13.05 10.89 2.29
N LYS A 109 -13.59 9.73 2.69
CA LYS A 109 -14.44 9.58 3.88
C LYS A 109 -13.69 9.90 5.16
N ILE A 110 -12.47 9.37 5.31
CA ILE A 110 -11.63 9.62 6.49
C ILE A 110 -11.21 11.09 6.57
N SER A 111 -10.84 11.69 5.44
CA SER A 111 -10.41 13.10 5.38
C SER A 111 -11.55 14.12 5.44
N ARG A 112 -12.81 13.69 5.60
CA ARG A 112 -14.02 14.53 5.50
C ARG A 112 -14.05 15.41 4.24
N SER A 113 -13.47 14.91 3.15
CA SER A 113 -13.45 15.59 1.85
C SER A 113 -14.52 15.01 0.92
N ASN A 114 -14.72 15.62 -0.24
CA ASN A 114 -15.67 15.10 -1.22
C ASN A 114 -15.19 13.73 -1.74
N LEU A 115 -16.00 12.69 -1.47
CA LEU A 115 -15.71 11.29 -1.78
C LEU A 115 -15.37 11.11 -3.26
N VAL A 116 -16.24 11.60 -4.14
CA VAL A 116 -16.10 11.44 -5.60
C VAL A 116 -14.83 12.12 -6.09
N VAL A 117 -14.54 13.33 -5.59
CA VAL A 117 -13.30 14.04 -5.95
C VAL A 117 -12.07 13.26 -5.51
N SER A 118 -12.08 12.68 -4.31
CA SER A 118 -10.97 11.85 -3.81
C SER A 118 -10.78 10.59 -4.66
N GLY A 119 -11.88 9.91 -5.02
CA GLY A 119 -11.86 8.77 -5.92
C GLY A 119 -11.29 9.11 -7.30
N VAL A 120 -11.78 10.20 -7.92
CA VAL A 120 -11.30 10.67 -9.23
C VAL A 120 -9.82 11.08 -9.18
N LYS A 121 -9.38 11.74 -8.11
CA LYS A 121 -7.95 12.08 -7.91
C LYS A 121 -7.07 10.85 -7.94
N MET A 122 -7.49 9.76 -7.27
CA MET A 122 -6.74 8.51 -7.36
C MET A 122 -6.75 7.98 -8.79
N LEU A 123 -7.91 7.92 -9.47
CA LEU A 123 -7.95 7.44 -10.87
C LEU A 123 -7.03 8.22 -11.80
N VAL A 124 -6.94 9.55 -11.63
CA VAL A 124 -6.01 10.40 -12.38
C VAL A 124 -4.55 10.02 -12.08
N ALA A 125 -4.20 9.78 -10.82
CA ALA A 125 -2.85 9.31 -10.47
C ALA A 125 -2.53 7.95 -11.11
N GLY A 126 -3.48 7.01 -11.10
CA GLY A 126 -3.33 5.72 -11.78
C GLY A 126 -3.15 5.87 -13.30
N GLY A 127 -3.97 6.73 -13.92
CA GLY A 127 -3.83 7.10 -15.34
C GLY A 127 -2.47 7.70 -15.65
N PHE A 128 -1.97 8.58 -14.78
CA PHE A 128 -0.64 9.19 -14.92
C PHE A 128 0.48 8.14 -14.87
N CYS A 129 0.41 7.16 -13.96
CA CYS A 129 1.36 6.04 -13.93
C CYS A 129 1.35 5.21 -15.23
N ILE A 130 0.18 5.00 -15.82
CA ILE A 130 0.07 4.29 -17.11
C ILE A 130 0.75 5.10 -18.22
N VAL A 131 0.49 6.40 -18.30
CA VAL A 131 1.12 7.29 -19.29
C VAL A 131 2.64 7.26 -19.15
N LEU A 132 3.17 7.38 -17.93
CA LEU A 132 4.62 7.28 -17.68
C LEU A 132 5.18 5.92 -18.10
N SER A 133 4.46 4.83 -17.82
CA SER A 133 4.89 3.48 -18.19
C SER A 133 4.94 3.28 -19.72
N LEU A 134 3.96 3.85 -20.43
CA LEU A 134 3.92 3.83 -21.90
C LEU A 134 5.04 4.67 -22.50
N LEU A 135 5.34 5.83 -21.91
CA LEU A 135 6.44 6.69 -22.34
C LEU A 135 7.79 5.99 -22.16
N LEU A 136 8.00 5.32 -21.03
CA LEU A 136 9.23 4.54 -20.79
C LEU A 136 9.38 3.42 -21.82
N LYS A 137 8.30 2.72 -22.15
CA LYS A 137 8.27 1.69 -23.20
C LYS A 137 8.52 2.23 -24.62
N LEU A 138 8.26 3.52 -24.86
CA LEU A 138 8.50 4.14 -26.18
C LEU A 138 9.97 4.53 -26.35
N ILE A 139 10.64 4.89 -25.25
CA ILE A 139 12.04 5.35 -25.26
C ILE A 139 13.03 4.17 -25.20
N GLY A 140 12.68 3.08 -24.52
CA GLY A 140 13.48 1.85 -24.45
C GLY A 140 13.11 0.84 -25.52
#